data_AF-A0A9W6VKV7-F1
#
_entry.id   AF-A0A9W6VKV7-F1
#
_cell.length_a   1.000
_cell.length_b   1.000
_cell.length_c   1.000
_cell.angle_alpha   90.00
_cell.angle_beta   90.00
_cell.angle_gamma   90.00
#
_symmetry.space_group_name_H-M   'P 1'
#
loop_
_entity.id
_entity.type
_entity.pdbx_description
1 polymer ?
#
loop_
_entity_poly.entity_id
_entity_poly.type
_entity_poly.pdbx_seq_one_letter_code
_entity_poly.pdbx_strand_id
1 'polypeptide(L)' 'MVFVSEGWDFHLDEATGELAVTTPTGRTHTTRPGTILEPNVGKTDESNKDDPRADTDDPSC' A
#
# COMPACT_ATOMS: atom_id res chain seq x y z
N MET A 1 -14.27 -17.11 -12.94
CA MET A 1 -13.97 -16.72 -14.34
C MET A 1 -12.57 -17.21 -14.68
N VAL A 2 -12.33 -17.78 -15.87
CA VAL A 2 -11.02 -18.34 -16.28
C VAL A 2 -10.49 -17.57 -17.49
N PHE A 3 -9.23 -17.13 -17.45
CA PHE A 3 -8.54 -16.52 -18.58
C PHE A 3 -7.45 -17.47 -19.07
N VAL A 4 -7.38 -17.71 -20.38
CA VAL A 4 -6.37 -18.58 -21.00
C VAL A 4 -5.56 -17.77 -22.02
N SER A 5 -4.25 -17.67 -21.80
CA SER A 5 -3.30 -17.02 -22.72
C SER A 5 -2.07 -17.89 -22.88
N GLU A 6 -1.75 -18.36 -24.09
CA GLU A 6 -0.57 -19.17 -24.44
C GLU A 6 -0.05 -20.10 -23.33
N GLY A 7 -0.91 -21.01 -22.84
CA GLY A 7 -0.56 -22.02 -21.84
C GLY A 7 -0.61 -21.57 -20.37
N TRP A 8 -0.92 -20.29 -20.11
CA TRP A 8 -1.23 -19.81 -18.78
C TRP A 8 -2.71 -20.00 -18.47
N ASP A 9 -3.01 -20.44 -17.25
CA ASP A 9 -4.36 -20.54 -16.71
C ASP A 9 -4.46 -19.73 -15.41
N PHE A 10 -5.50 -18.90 -15.31
CA PHE A 10 -5.75 -18.05 -14.14
C PHE A 10 -7.11 -18.38 -13.54
N HIS A 11 -7.14 -18.68 -12.25
CA HIS A 11 -8.35 -18.98 -11.51
C HIS A 11 -8.45 -18.10 -10.26
N LEU A 12 -9.42 -17.20 -10.24
CA LEU A 12 -9.74 -16.35 -9.09
C LEU A 12 -10.95 -16.93 -8.35
N ASP A 13 -10.78 -17.24 -7.07
CA ASP A 13 -11.87 -17.50 -6.15
C ASP A 13 -12.43 -16.17 -5.65
N GLU A 14 -13.64 -15.83 -6.08
CA GLU A 14 -14.26 -14.53 -5.76
C GLU A 14 -14.71 -14.41 -4.30
N ALA A 15 -14.92 -15.53 -3.61
CA ALA A 15 -15.34 -15.53 -2.21
C ALA A 15 -14.19 -15.20 -1.25
N THR A 16 -12.98 -15.62 -1.61
CA THR A 16 -11.78 -15.49 -0.79
C THR A 16 -10.76 -14.49 -1.35
N GLY A 17 -10.88 -14.14 -2.63
CA GLY A 17 -9.89 -13.38 -3.38
C GLY A 17 -8.62 -14.17 -3.72
N GLU A 18 -8.61 -15.49 -3.49
CA GLU A 18 -7.46 -16.34 -3.79
C GLU A 18 -7.24 -16.44 -5.30
N LEU A 19 -6.02 -16.14 -5.76
CA LEU A 19 -5.63 -16.26 -7.17
C LEU A 19 -4.68 -17.44 -7.35
N ALA A 20 -5.13 -18.44 -8.10
CA ALA A 20 -4.31 -19.52 -8.61
C ALA A 20 -3.85 -19.22 -10.04
N VAL A 21 -2.56 -19.41 -10.30
CA VAL A 21 -1.92 -19.22 -11.60
C VAL A 21 -1.19 -20.49 -11.98
N THR A 22 -1.54 -21.09 -13.11
CA THR A 22 -0.84 -22.25 -13.67
C THR A 22 0.04 -21.80 -14.82
N THR A 23 1.33 -22.12 -14.73
CA THR A 23 2.31 -21.85 -15.77
C THR A 23 2.13 -22.82 -16.94
N PRO A 24 2.62 -22.47 -18.16
CA PRO A 24 2.65 -23.39 -19.30
C PRO A 24 3.41 -24.69 -19.05
N THR A 25 4.33 -24.67 -18.08
CA THR A 25 5.07 -25.86 -17.63
C THR A 25 4.27 -26.76 -16.68
N GLY A 26 3.01 -26.40 -16.38
CA GLY A 26 2.10 -27.16 -15.52
C GLY A 26 2.29 -26.91 -14.03
N ARG A 27 3.04 -25.88 -13.61
CA ARG A 27 3.19 -25.54 -12.19
C ARG A 27 2.11 -24.56 -11.77
N THR A 28 1.41 -24.87 -10.69
CA THR A 28 0.40 -23.98 -10.11
C THR A 28 0.93 -23.25 -8.89
N HIS A 29 0.74 -21.93 -8.87
CA HIS A 29 1.06 -21.05 -7.75
C HIS A 29 -0.22 -20.42 -7.23
N THR A 30 -0.45 -20.51 -5.93
CA THR A 30 -1.63 -19.94 -5.27
C THR A 30 -1.21 -18.77 -4.40
N THR A 31 -1.81 -17.61 -4.63
CA THR A 31 -1.57 -16.40 -3.85
C THR A 31 -2.84 -16.04 -3.11
N ARG A 32 -2.75 -15.95 -1.77
CA ARG A 32 -3.82 -15.40 -0.94
C ARG A 32 -3.55 -13.92 -0.71
N PRO A 33 -4.49 -13.02 -1.04
CA PRO A 33 -4.37 -11.65 -0.61
C PRO A 33 -4.36 -11.63 0.92
N GLY A 34 -3.32 -11.01 1.51
CA GLY A 34 -3.35 -10.70 2.93
C GLY A 34 -4.47 -9.71 3.22
N THR A 35 -4.98 -9.71 4.45
CA THR A 35 -5.92 -8.67 4.89
C THR A 35 -5.27 -7.31 4.66
N ILE A 36 -5.91 -6.45 3.87
CA ILE A 36 -5.49 -5.06 3.73
C ILE A 36 -5.72 -4.43 5.11
N LEU A 37 -4.64 -4.28 5.88
CA LEU A 37 -4.68 -3.53 7.14
C LEU A 37 -4.69 -2.06 6.76
N GLU A 38 -5.76 -1.34 7.12
CA GLU A 38 -5.72 0.11 7.04
C GLU A 38 -4.52 0.62 7.86
N PRO A 39 -3.70 1.53 7.31
CA PRO A 39 -2.65 2.15 8.11
C PRO A 39 -3.33 2.83 9.29
N ASN A 40 -2.91 2.47 10.51
CA ASN A 40 -3.37 3.13 11.71
C ASN A 40 -2.79 4.56 11.69
N VAL A 41 -3.50 5.49 11.06
CA VAL A 41 -3.23 6.92 11.12
C VAL A 41 -3.57 7.36 12.54
N GLY A 42 -2.71 7.00 13.48
CA GLY A 42 -2.65 7.62 14.79
C GLY A 42 -2.43 9.10 14.57
N LYS A 43 -3.38 9.92 15.01
CA LYS A 43 -3.24 11.37 15.02
C LYS A 43 -2.08 11.74 15.95
N THR A 44 -0.90 11.96 15.39
CA THR A 44 0.19 12.58 16.14
C THR A 44 0.97 13.49 15.20
N ASP A 45 0.53 14.74 15.11
CA ASP A 45 1.43 15.86 14.85
C ASP A 45 0.87 17.09 15.56
N GLU A 46 0.97 17.11 16.89
CA GLU A 46 1.06 18.39 17.60
C GLU A 46 2.51 18.88 17.45
N SER A 47 2.85 19.38 16.26
CA SER A 47 4.11 20.08 16.04
C SER A 47 4.00 21.49 16.61
N ASN A 48 4.34 21.60 17.91
CA ASN A 48 4.58 22.85 18.60
C ASN A 48 5.76 23.59 17.95
N LYS A 49 5.50 24.56 17.06
CA LYS A 49 6.43 25.64 16.71
C LYS A 49 5.68 26.88 16.19
N ASP A 50 5.37 27.79 17.10
CA ASP A 50 5.34 29.22 16.77
C ASP A 50 6.14 29.95 17.85
N ASP A 51 7.44 30.11 17.59
CA ASP A 51 8.31 31.01 18.33
C ASP A 51 8.14 32.40 17.68
N PRO A 52 7.47 33.36 18.32
CA PRO A 52 7.35 34.70 17.76
C PRO A 52 8.71 35.38 17.90
N ARG A 53 9.48 35.38 16.80
CA ARG A 53 10.67 36.21 16.67
C ARG A 53 10.29 37.65 17.05
N ALA A 54 10.88 38.13 18.14
CA ALA A 54 10.83 39.53 18.50
C ALA A 54 11.62 40.32 17.46
N ASP A 55 10.92 40.88 16.47
CA ASP A 55 11.41 41.99 15.66
C ASP A 55 11.78 43.13 16.62
N THR A 56 13.08 43.30 16.89
CA THR A 56 13.62 44.54 17.44
C THR A 56 14.53 45.17 16.39
N ASP A 57 14.05 46.33 15.95
CA ASP A 57 14.63 47.32 15.04
C ASP A 57 16.03 47.80 15.51
N ASP A 58 16.86 48.16 14.51
CA ASP A 58 18.17 48.87 14.44
C ASP A 58 18.49 49.88 15.60
N PRO A 59 19.75 50.32 15.95
CA PRO A 59 20.87 50.59 15.04
C PRO A 59 22.35 50.48 15.55
N SER A 60 23.30 50.57 14.60
CA SER A 60 24.69 51.13 14.67
C SER A 60 25.81 50.41 15.46
N CYS A 61 26.86 49.98 14.73
CA CYS A 61 28.24 50.53 14.76
C CYS A 61 29.12 49.87 13.69
#